data_AF-A0A7X7P1L0-F1
#
_entry.id   AF-A0A7X7P1L0-F1
#
_cell.length_a   1.000
_cell.length_b   1.000
_cell.length_c   1.000
_cell.angle_alpha   90.00
_cell.angle_beta   90.00
_cell.angle_gamma   90.00
#
_symmetry.space_group_name_H-M   'P 1'
#
loop_
_entity.id
_entity.type
_entity.pdbx_description
1 polymer ?
#
loop_
_entity_poly.entity_id
_entity_poly.type
_entity_poly.pdbx_seq_one_letter_code
_entity_poly.pdbx_strand_id
1 'polypeptide(L)'
;MLRRYAATALRRYGATAWAEETVDHKKQAHCGCFARVAWLACMAGLLLCAAPDIHAESIAFQEAQIAFSPNSDALGLILGSLQRARKQVDVAMAFLSHDDLINALCMVAQRPGVTVRFITDDEMAKPAQRPILERMAMAGVETHVVTVKSGKMHLKMMVVDDDLVVSGTANWTRQAFEANIEDSVFLRSASLAKKYREQMDRLIAEATPIVPYSDEDPRQIAKRYRSMRWPTGTSVGSRKGLTAPRSRTFQAPRRGISATAGLGDMDAWFTFEPGVVEALAESIRSATNRIDVGMYIMNYPELVQALVEQAQNEQVRVRALFDIQMREGGLMGTLHDLARAGCEVKIYGGDRHSLHLKTLVVDNRQVWTGSANWTKGALGANIEDILCFHSPDMATYYRSFLDQIASQSLLFDPPVASAGEVAAEGCGLLPPTGPRTNFTALARPPFEAFEFEAQARYLPDEQYLPALLDVIRNADQNLLMLMYTFPAPETAGECQTGLVQELVRAVQRGVYVYLGLYTPPAARTGSDRCIPPGRNGCAPPGSMCGSAFPAAPSTTNLWWRIAEKC
;
A
#
# COMPACT_ATOMS: atom_id res chain seq x y z
N MET A 1 3.24 13.04 -34.75
CA MET A 1 2.99 12.80 -33.31
C MET A 1 2.02 13.80 -32.68
N LEU A 2 2.16 15.12 -32.90
CA LEU A 2 1.25 16.16 -32.33
C LEU A 2 -0.24 16.08 -32.73
N ARG A 3 -0.59 15.46 -33.87
CA ARG A 3 -2.00 15.25 -34.27
C ARG A 3 -2.73 14.15 -33.49
N ARG A 4 -2.01 13.22 -32.84
CA ARG A 4 -2.64 12.14 -32.06
C ARG A 4 -2.99 12.58 -30.63
N TYR A 5 -2.31 13.58 -30.09
CA TYR A 5 -2.61 14.13 -28.76
C TYR A 5 -3.91 14.95 -28.74
N ALA A 6 -4.21 15.69 -29.81
CA ALA A 6 -5.44 16.51 -29.88
C ALA A 6 -6.73 15.68 -30.00
N ALA A 7 -6.67 14.49 -30.62
CA ALA A 7 -7.85 13.65 -30.85
C ALA A 7 -8.36 12.94 -29.57
N THR A 8 -7.49 12.70 -28.59
CA THR A 8 -7.84 12.03 -27.33
C THR A 8 -8.44 13.00 -26.31
N ALA A 9 -8.03 14.27 -26.33
CA ALA A 9 -8.57 15.31 -25.45
C ALA A 9 -10.02 15.71 -25.82
N LEU A 10 -10.37 15.72 -27.11
CA LEU A 10 -11.71 16.13 -27.58
C LEU A 10 -12.81 15.08 -27.33
N ARG A 11 -12.47 13.81 -27.09
CA ARG A 11 -13.47 12.77 -26.74
C ARG A 11 -13.87 12.78 -25.27
N ARG A 12 -13.12 13.47 -24.40
CA ARG A 12 -13.32 13.46 -22.94
C ARG A 12 -14.26 14.56 -22.44
N TYR A 13 -14.59 15.56 -23.27
CA TYR A 13 -15.35 16.77 -22.89
C TYR A 13 -16.60 17.03 -23.73
N GLY A 14 -17.34 15.97 -24.09
CA GLY A 14 -18.76 16.04 -24.45
C GLY A 14 -19.19 17.19 -25.38
N ALA A 15 -18.92 17.05 -26.68
CA ALA A 15 -19.64 17.80 -27.71
C ALA A 15 -20.41 16.80 -28.58
N THR A 16 -21.68 16.62 -28.27
CA THR A 16 -22.66 15.97 -29.14
C THR A 16 -23.06 16.91 -30.27
N ALA A 17 -23.31 16.31 -31.44
CA ALA A 17 -23.78 16.90 -32.70
C ALA A 17 -22.68 17.59 -33.53
N TRP A 18 -22.50 17.14 -34.78
CA TRP A 18 -22.98 17.84 -35.98
C TRP A 18 -22.74 16.94 -37.21
N ALA A 19 -23.87 16.64 -37.86
CA ALA A 19 -24.16 16.05 -39.17
C ALA A 19 -23.04 15.39 -40.02
N GLU A 20 -23.30 14.14 -40.39
CA GLU A 20 -22.88 13.57 -41.67
C GLU A 20 -23.55 14.35 -42.81
N GLU A 21 -22.78 15.19 -43.52
CA GLU A 21 -23.13 15.60 -44.87
C GLU A 21 -21.99 15.23 -45.82
N THR A 22 -22.36 14.43 -46.80
CA THR A 22 -21.59 13.96 -47.94
C THR A 22 -20.86 15.09 -48.66
N VAL A 23 -19.54 15.02 -48.76
CA VAL A 23 -18.76 15.91 -49.62
C VAL A 23 -18.55 15.26 -50.98
N ASP A 24 -19.30 15.77 -51.96
CA ASP A 24 -19.10 15.58 -53.39
C ASP A 24 -17.82 16.32 -53.85
N HIS A 25 -16.99 15.62 -54.62
CA HIS A 25 -15.73 16.13 -55.15
C HIS A 25 -15.98 17.06 -56.33
N LYS A 26 -16.08 18.39 -56.09
CA LYS A 26 -15.76 19.44 -57.08
C LYS A 26 -15.85 20.85 -56.48
N LYS A 27 -14.70 21.48 -56.25
CA LYS A 27 -14.34 22.88 -56.61
C LYS A 27 -13.14 23.36 -55.79
N GLN A 28 -11.97 23.32 -56.41
CA GLN A 28 -10.80 24.11 -56.03
C GLN A 28 -10.99 25.56 -56.49
N ALA A 29 -11.10 26.50 -55.55
CA ALA A 29 -10.64 27.89 -55.65
C ALA A 29 -10.98 28.58 -54.31
N HIS A 30 -10.10 29.48 -53.84
CA HIS A 30 -10.19 30.26 -52.58
C HIS A 30 -9.46 29.68 -51.34
N CYS A 31 -8.20 29.26 -51.50
CA CYS A 31 -7.32 28.88 -50.37
C CYS A 31 -6.45 30.02 -49.78
N GLY A 32 -6.65 31.29 -50.14
CA GLY A 32 -5.74 32.38 -49.74
C GLY A 32 -6.04 33.07 -48.40
N CYS A 33 -7.32 33.31 -48.08
CA CYS A 33 -7.69 34.21 -46.97
C CYS A 33 -8.15 33.47 -45.70
N PHE A 34 -8.69 32.26 -45.80
CA PHE A 34 -9.09 31.45 -44.64
C PHE A 34 -7.90 30.90 -43.84
N ALA A 35 -6.76 30.67 -44.51
CA ALA A 35 -5.57 30.16 -43.85
C ALA A 35 -5.00 31.15 -42.81
N ARG A 36 -5.09 32.47 -43.04
CA ARG A 36 -4.56 33.48 -42.10
C ARG A 36 -5.45 33.71 -40.88
N VAL A 37 -6.77 33.63 -41.02
CA VAL A 37 -7.72 33.75 -39.89
C VAL A 37 -7.71 32.48 -39.05
N ALA A 38 -7.60 31.30 -39.66
CA ALA A 38 -7.46 30.03 -38.95
C ALA A 38 -6.13 29.92 -38.20
N TRP A 39 -5.03 30.49 -38.73
CA TRP A 39 -3.73 30.49 -38.05
C TRP A 39 -3.71 31.42 -36.84
N LEU A 40 -4.30 32.61 -36.94
CA LEU A 40 -4.44 33.55 -35.81
C LEU A 40 -5.41 33.02 -34.74
N ALA A 41 -6.49 32.33 -35.12
CA ALA A 41 -7.40 31.66 -34.18
C ALA A 41 -6.75 30.44 -33.50
N CYS A 42 -5.90 29.67 -34.20
CA CYS A 42 -5.10 28.61 -33.59
C CYS A 42 -4.05 29.16 -32.61
N MET A 43 -3.39 30.28 -32.96
CA MET A 43 -2.43 30.94 -32.07
C MET A 43 -3.10 31.58 -30.84
N ALA A 44 -4.29 32.17 -31.00
CA ALA A 44 -5.07 32.67 -29.88
C ALA A 44 -5.66 31.55 -29.01
N GLY A 45 -6.05 30.41 -29.60
CA GLY A 45 -6.49 29.22 -28.88
C GLY A 45 -5.36 28.50 -28.13
N LEU A 46 -4.13 28.55 -28.65
CA LEU A 46 -2.91 28.05 -27.98
C LEU A 46 -2.45 28.96 -26.82
N LEU A 47 -2.91 30.20 -26.75
CA LEU A 47 -2.63 31.14 -25.66
C LEU A 47 -3.70 31.12 -24.54
N LEU A 48 -4.82 30.39 -24.72
CA LEU A 48 -5.95 30.35 -23.78
C LEU A 48 -6.19 28.96 -23.15
N CYS A 49 -5.42 27.93 -23.52
CA CYS A 49 -5.27 26.75 -22.69
C CYS A 49 -4.08 26.97 -21.77
N ALA A 50 -4.29 27.68 -20.65
CA ALA A 50 -3.39 27.49 -19.51
C ALA A 50 -3.36 25.98 -19.25
N ALA A 51 -2.19 25.36 -19.37
CA ALA A 51 -2.02 24.00 -18.86
C ALA A 51 -2.54 24.01 -17.42
N PRO A 52 -3.32 23.02 -16.98
CA PRO A 52 -3.69 22.95 -15.57
C PRO A 52 -2.40 23.10 -14.75
N ASP A 53 -2.40 23.99 -13.76
CA ASP A 53 -1.22 24.18 -12.91
C ASP A 53 -0.90 22.82 -12.25
N ILE A 54 0.15 22.17 -12.76
CA ILE A 54 0.66 20.87 -12.26
C ILE A 54 1.34 21.07 -10.90
N HIS A 55 1.65 22.31 -10.55
CA HIS A 55 2.36 22.66 -9.33
C HIS A 55 1.38 22.98 -8.20
N ALA A 56 1.54 22.34 -7.04
CA ALA A 56 0.90 22.83 -5.83
C ALA A 56 1.40 24.24 -5.52
N GLU A 57 0.55 25.02 -4.85
CA GLU A 57 0.97 26.27 -4.27
C GLU A 57 2.11 26.01 -3.27
N SER A 58 3.22 26.73 -3.42
CA SER A 58 4.37 26.56 -2.55
C SER A 58 4.09 27.16 -1.16
N ILE A 59 4.36 26.36 -0.13
CA ILE A 59 4.03 26.63 1.27
C ILE A 59 5.32 26.88 2.03
N ALA A 60 5.43 28.07 2.63
CA ALA A 60 6.53 28.37 3.55
C ALA A 60 6.33 27.67 4.91
N PHE A 61 7.42 27.18 5.48
CA PHE A 61 7.47 26.69 6.87
C PHE A 61 8.55 27.44 7.67
N GLN A 62 8.34 27.59 8.98
CA GLN A 62 9.32 28.21 9.88
C GLN A 62 10.39 27.18 10.31
N GLU A 63 9.91 25.99 10.65
CA GLU A 63 10.71 24.92 11.21
C GLU A 63 10.12 23.57 10.78
N ALA A 64 11.02 22.63 10.48
CA ALA A 64 10.69 21.25 10.18
C ALA A 64 11.58 20.34 11.05
N GLN A 65 10.99 19.47 11.85
CA GLN A 65 11.72 18.46 12.61
C GLN A 65 11.40 17.07 12.05
N ILE A 66 12.43 16.28 11.77
CA ILE A 66 12.30 14.94 11.18
C ILE A 66 12.78 13.90 12.19
N ALA A 67 11.96 12.88 12.43
CA ALA A 67 12.28 11.75 13.29
C ALA A 67 11.95 10.43 12.58
N PHE A 68 12.87 9.47 12.60
CA PHE A 68 12.70 8.16 11.96
C PHE A 68 12.44 7.05 12.99
N SER A 69 11.56 6.10 12.72
CA SER A 69 11.42 4.91 13.58
C SER A 69 12.18 3.72 12.99
N PRO A 70 12.55 2.71 13.80
CA PRO A 70 12.46 2.65 15.25
C PRO A 70 13.64 3.33 15.95
N ASN A 71 13.52 3.55 17.26
CA ASN A 71 14.59 4.05 18.14
C ASN A 71 14.99 5.54 17.98
N SER A 72 14.13 6.39 17.39
CA SER A 72 14.26 7.85 17.53
C SER A 72 13.17 8.45 18.43
N ASP A 73 13.18 9.78 18.54
CA ASP A 73 12.31 10.56 19.40
C ASP A 73 10.87 10.72 18.87
N ALA A 74 10.49 10.10 17.75
CA ALA A 74 9.20 10.34 17.07
C ALA A 74 7.98 10.26 18.02
N LEU A 75 7.84 9.16 18.77
CA LEU A 75 6.78 9.01 19.78
C LEU A 75 6.83 10.11 20.85
N GLY A 76 8.02 10.40 21.37
CA GLY A 76 8.23 11.45 22.37
C GLY A 76 7.89 12.85 21.87
N LEU A 77 8.17 13.14 20.60
CA LEU A 77 7.84 14.41 19.96
C LEU A 77 6.33 14.56 19.73
N ILE A 78 5.63 13.49 19.34
CA ILE A 78 4.16 13.49 19.23
C ILE A 78 3.54 13.72 20.61
N LEU A 79 3.96 12.96 21.62
CA LEU A 79 3.50 13.13 23.01
C LEU A 79 3.81 14.55 23.52
N GLY A 80 5.01 15.07 23.29
CA GLY A 80 5.37 16.43 23.69
C GLY A 80 4.49 17.49 23.01
N SER A 81 4.11 17.28 21.75
CA SER A 81 3.24 18.18 20.99
C SER A 81 1.81 18.17 21.54
N LEU A 82 1.25 16.98 21.79
CA LEU A 82 -0.04 16.81 22.48
C LEU A 82 -0.03 17.45 23.87
N GLN A 83 1.08 17.31 24.61
CA GLN A 83 1.21 17.91 25.93
C GLN A 83 1.15 19.44 25.87
N ARG A 84 1.67 20.05 24.80
CA ARG A 84 1.71 21.50 24.60
C ARG A 84 0.46 22.10 23.95
N ALA A 85 -0.49 21.30 23.47
CA ALA A 85 -1.74 21.79 22.89
C ALA A 85 -2.50 22.74 23.83
N ARG A 86 -3.11 23.80 23.26
CA ARG A 86 -3.80 24.86 24.03
C ARG A 86 -5.24 25.12 23.59
N LYS A 87 -5.60 24.81 22.35
CA LYS A 87 -6.91 25.12 21.77
C LYS A 87 -7.52 23.92 21.07
N GLN A 88 -6.78 23.30 20.15
CA GLN A 88 -7.34 22.27 19.28
C GLN A 88 -6.29 21.26 18.84
N VAL A 89 -6.67 20.00 18.80
CA VAL A 89 -5.88 18.91 18.21
C VAL A 89 -6.78 18.18 17.21
N ASP A 90 -6.39 18.18 15.95
CA ASP A 90 -7.06 17.43 14.89
C ASP A 90 -6.17 16.25 14.48
N VAL A 91 -6.70 15.03 14.48
CA VAL A 91 -5.96 13.81 14.09
C VAL A 91 -6.74 13.05 13.04
N ALA A 92 -6.13 12.80 11.89
CA ALA A 92 -6.63 11.88 10.87
C ALA A 92 -5.61 10.75 10.74
N MET A 93 -6.04 9.55 11.10
CA MET A 93 -5.14 8.42 11.27
C MET A 93 -5.76 7.14 10.74
N ALA A 94 -5.11 6.51 9.77
CA ALA A 94 -5.56 5.24 9.20
C ALA A 94 -5.61 4.11 10.23
N PHE A 95 -4.58 4.00 11.09
CA PHE A 95 -4.53 3.03 12.16
C PHE A 95 -3.94 3.61 13.45
N LEU A 96 -4.67 3.44 14.56
CA LEU A 96 -4.27 3.89 15.90
C LEU A 96 -4.40 2.76 16.92
N SER A 97 -3.27 2.25 17.42
CA SER A 97 -3.28 1.21 18.47
C SER A 97 -2.23 1.41 19.56
N HIS A 98 -1.48 2.52 19.52
CA HIS A 98 -0.48 2.82 20.53
C HIS A 98 -1.13 3.40 21.80
N ASP A 99 -1.08 2.64 22.91
CA ASP A 99 -1.74 3.01 24.17
C ASP A 99 -1.33 4.39 24.70
N ASP A 100 -0.05 4.74 24.66
CA ASP A 100 0.41 6.06 25.12
C ASP A 100 -0.23 7.22 24.32
N LEU A 101 -0.40 7.05 23.00
CA LEU A 101 -1.00 8.08 22.16
C LEU A 101 -2.50 8.17 22.39
N ILE A 102 -3.18 7.01 22.53
CA ILE A 102 -4.61 6.95 22.89
C ILE A 102 -4.83 7.63 24.26
N ASN A 103 -4.02 7.29 25.27
CA ASN A 103 -4.08 7.90 26.60
C ASN A 103 -3.83 9.40 26.54
N ALA A 104 -2.81 9.85 25.79
CA ALA A 104 -2.50 11.26 25.64
C ALA A 104 -3.67 12.04 25.01
N LEU A 105 -4.29 11.54 23.95
CA LEU A 105 -5.46 12.16 23.32
C LEU A 105 -6.62 12.27 24.32
N CYS A 106 -6.94 11.18 25.02
CA CYS A 106 -7.97 11.17 26.07
C CYS A 106 -7.66 12.18 27.20
N MET A 107 -6.40 12.28 27.62
CA MET A 107 -5.99 13.25 28.66
C MET A 107 -6.07 14.70 28.17
N VAL A 108 -5.76 14.96 26.89
CA VAL A 108 -5.85 16.31 26.30
C VAL A 108 -7.31 16.74 26.18
N ALA A 109 -8.22 15.84 25.75
CA ALA A 109 -9.65 16.12 25.64
C ALA A 109 -10.32 16.49 26.98
N GLN A 110 -9.69 16.16 28.11
CA GLN A 110 -10.19 16.49 29.45
C GLN A 110 -9.78 17.88 29.94
N ARG A 111 -8.94 18.59 29.18
CA ARG A 111 -8.44 19.92 29.52
C ARG A 111 -9.49 20.98 29.16
N PRO A 112 -9.83 21.90 30.07
CA PRO A 112 -10.75 22.99 29.76
C PRO A 112 -10.25 23.82 28.57
N GLY A 113 -11.11 24.06 27.59
CA GLY A 113 -10.82 24.91 26.43
C GLY A 113 -9.98 24.25 25.33
N VAL A 114 -9.69 22.95 25.42
CA VAL A 114 -8.99 22.20 24.37
C VAL A 114 -9.96 21.22 23.71
N THR A 115 -10.18 21.36 22.41
CA THR A 115 -10.93 20.40 21.59
C THR A 115 -10.00 19.35 20.99
N VAL A 116 -10.39 18.08 21.00
CA VAL A 116 -9.66 17.02 20.30
C VAL A 116 -10.60 16.35 19.33
N ARG A 117 -10.30 16.41 18.03
CA ARG A 117 -11.03 15.74 16.96
C ARG A 117 -10.19 14.62 16.38
N PHE A 118 -10.80 13.46 16.21
CA PHE A 118 -10.17 12.29 15.61
C PHE A 118 -11.05 11.77 14.47
N ILE A 119 -10.44 11.43 13.33
CA ILE A 119 -11.12 10.79 12.20
C ILE A 119 -10.32 9.59 11.68
N THR A 120 -11.04 8.52 11.37
CA THR A 120 -10.55 7.28 10.75
C THR A 120 -11.53 6.79 9.70
N ASP A 121 -11.23 5.73 8.94
CA ASP A 121 -12.21 5.06 8.08
C ASP A 121 -12.81 3.78 8.69
N ASP A 122 -13.68 3.14 7.90
CA ASP A 122 -14.39 1.90 8.24
C ASP A 122 -13.46 0.72 8.61
N GLU A 123 -12.21 0.71 8.14
CA GLU A 123 -11.27 -0.36 8.47
C GLU A 123 -10.96 -0.36 9.97
N MET A 124 -10.78 0.82 10.57
CA MET A 124 -10.54 0.96 12.01
C MET A 124 -11.84 0.87 12.83
N ALA A 125 -13.00 1.01 12.19
CA ALA A 125 -14.31 0.86 12.82
C ALA A 125 -14.78 -0.60 12.93
N LYS A 126 -13.99 -1.56 12.42
CA LYS A 126 -14.26 -2.99 12.55
C LYS A 126 -14.32 -3.41 14.03
N PRO A 127 -15.07 -4.49 14.38
CA PRO A 127 -15.31 -4.88 15.77
C PRO A 127 -14.04 -5.05 16.63
N ALA A 128 -12.92 -5.45 16.03
CA ALA A 128 -11.66 -5.64 16.75
C ALA A 128 -11.02 -4.32 17.24
N GLN A 129 -11.25 -3.22 16.55
CA GLN A 129 -10.62 -1.91 16.81
C GLN A 129 -11.61 -0.86 17.34
N ARG A 130 -12.91 -1.05 17.08
CA ARG A 130 -13.99 -0.18 17.56
C ARG A 130 -13.93 0.17 19.07
N PRO A 131 -13.54 -0.73 19.99
CA PRO A 131 -13.39 -0.37 21.40
C PRO A 131 -12.39 0.77 21.67
N ILE A 132 -11.38 0.95 20.82
CA ILE A 132 -10.44 2.08 20.90
C ILE A 132 -11.17 3.39 20.62
N LEU A 133 -11.98 3.42 19.55
CA LEU A 133 -12.75 4.59 19.13
C LEU A 133 -13.80 4.97 20.18
N GLU A 134 -14.54 3.98 20.70
CA GLU A 134 -15.53 4.20 21.76
C GLU A 134 -14.87 4.71 23.04
N ARG A 135 -13.70 4.18 23.40
CA ARG A 135 -12.92 4.66 24.55
C ARG A 135 -12.50 6.11 24.41
N MET A 136 -12.08 6.53 23.23
CA MET A 136 -11.71 7.92 22.94
C MET A 136 -12.94 8.83 22.98
N ALA A 137 -14.04 8.41 22.36
CA ALA A 137 -15.30 9.15 22.41
C ALA A 137 -15.83 9.32 23.84
N MET A 138 -15.76 8.28 24.66
CA MET A 138 -16.10 8.35 26.09
C MET A 138 -15.23 9.35 26.85
N ALA A 139 -13.97 9.52 26.44
CA ALA A 139 -13.03 10.46 27.03
C ALA A 139 -13.18 11.90 26.49
N GLY A 140 -14.21 12.18 25.67
CA GLY A 140 -14.47 13.51 25.14
C GLY A 140 -13.69 13.85 23.86
N VAL A 141 -13.05 12.87 23.22
CA VAL A 141 -12.47 13.05 21.88
C VAL A 141 -13.61 12.97 20.85
N GLU A 142 -13.77 14.00 20.03
CA GLU A 142 -14.76 14.01 18.94
C GLU A 142 -14.32 13.02 17.84
N THR A 143 -14.78 11.78 17.95
CA THR A 143 -14.30 10.64 17.16
C THR A 143 -15.25 10.36 16.01
N HIS A 144 -14.74 10.35 14.78
CA HIS A 144 -15.51 10.22 13.55
C HIS A 144 -14.99 9.08 12.67
N VAL A 145 -15.90 8.44 11.94
CA VAL A 145 -15.60 7.41 10.94
C VAL A 145 -16.12 7.87 9.59
N VAL A 146 -15.23 8.03 8.62
CA VAL A 146 -15.59 8.38 7.24
C VAL A 146 -15.63 7.14 6.36
N THR A 147 -16.68 7.02 5.55
CA THR A 147 -16.77 5.98 4.51
C THR A 147 -16.30 6.55 3.18
N VAL A 148 -15.17 6.04 2.68
CA VAL A 148 -14.63 6.45 1.38
C VAL A 148 -15.19 5.53 0.29
N LYS A 149 -15.94 6.09 -0.68
CA LYS A 149 -16.63 5.31 -1.72
C LYS A 149 -15.70 4.42 -2.55
N SER A 150 -14.51 4.92 -2.88
CA SER A 150 -13.48 4.20 -3.60
C SER A 150 -12.15 4.44 -2.91
N GLY A 151 -11.52 3.40 -2.37
CA GLY A 151 -10.26 3.53 -1.62
C GLY A 151 -10.49 3.63 -0.11
N LYS A 152 -9.58 4.33 0.58
CA LYS A 152 -9.50 4.42 2.05
C LYS A 152 -9.14 5.83 2.48
N MET A 153 -9.48 6.22 3.72
CA MET A 153 -8.85 7.39 4.34
C MET A 153 -7.57 6.90 5.00
N HIS A 154 -6.43 7.20 4.37
CA HIS A 154 -5.15 6.62 4.76
C HIS A 154 -4.13 7.69 5.19
N LEU A 155 -4.63 8.85 5.64
CA LEU A 155 -3.83 9.90 6.24
C LEU A 155 -3.18 9.46 7.56
N LYS A 156 -2.04 10.08 7.87
CA LYS A 156 -1.30 9.92 9.13
C LYS A 156 -0.87 11.29 9.64
N MET A 157 -1.86 12.15 9.85
CA MET A 157 -1.62 13.55 10.19
C MET A 157 -2.16 13.94 11.56
N MET A 158 -1.55 14.96 12.14
CA MET A 158 -2.06 15.70 13.30
C MET A 158 -1.84 17.19 13.09
N VAL A 159 -2.83 18.02 13.43
CA VAL A 159 -2.68 19.46 13.53
C VAL A 159 -2.86 19.85 15.00
N VAL A 160 -1.90 20.59 15.57
CA VAL A 160 -1.97 21.13 16.93
C VAL A 160 -2.04 22.64 16.87
N ASP A 161 -3.12 23.18 17.43
CA ASP A 161 -3.48 24.59 17.38
C ASP A 161 -3.36 25.13 15.94
N ASP A 162 -3.03 26.40 15.75
CA ASP A 162 -3.07 27.05 14.42
C ASP A 162 -1.72 27.01 13.68
N ASP A 163 -0.83 26.07 14.01
CA ASP A 163 0.59 26.19 13.67
C ASP A 163 1.35 24.89 13.40
N LEU A 164 1.20 23.85 14.25
CA LEU A 164 2.00 22.64 14.11
C LEU A 164 1.24 21.58 13.31
N VAL A 165 1.83 21.10 12.22
CA VAL A 165 1.38 19.93 11.47
C VAL A 165 2.36 18.78 11.68
N VAL A 166 1.86 17.59 11.95
CA VAL A 166 2.62 16.35 11.95
C VAL A 166 2.09 15.51 10.80
N SER A 167 2.97 14.97 9.98
CA SER A 167 2.67 14.04 8.87
C SER A 167 3.82 13.02 8.75
N GLY A 168 3.77 12.15 7.75
CA GLY A 168 4.81 11.16 7.44
C GLY A 168 4.21 9.80 7.09
N THR A 169 5.06 8.78 7.14
CA THR A 169 4.68 7.42 6.73
C THR A 169 4.06 6.60 7.87
N ALA A 170 4.28 7.01 9.12
CA ALA A 170 3.95 6.25 10.31
C ALA A 170 2.46 6.29 10.69
N ASN A 171 1.83 5.11 10.74
CA ASN A 171 0.62 4.93 11.54
C ASN A 171 0.94 5.04 13.05
N TRP A 172 -0.05 5.31 13.88
CA TRP A 172 0.14 5.40 15.34
C TRP A 172 -0.08 4.05 16.03
N THR A 173 0.70 3.06 15.62
CA THR A 173 0.69 1.71 16.18
C THR A 173 2.01 1.42 16.90
N ARG A 174 2.00 0.45 17.82
CA ARG A 174 3.22 -0.01 18.48
C ARG A 174 4.28 -0.47 17.47
N GLN A 175 3.86 -1.19 16.44
CA GLN A 175 4.75 -1.71 15.41
C GLN A 175 5.44 -0.58 14.62
N ALA A 176 4.73 0.51 14.32
CA ALA A 176 5.29 1.64 13.58
C ALA A 176 6.48 2.28 14.32
N PHE A 177 6.38 2.45 15.65
CA PHE A 177 7.44 3.08 16.45
C PHE A 177 8.54 2.11 16.92
N GLU A 178 8.22 0.83 17.12
CA GLU A 178 9.17 -0.15 17.68
C GLU A 178 9.89 -1.01 16.63
N ALA A 179 9.34 -1.14 15.41
CA ALA A 179 9.81 -2.14 14.46
C ALA A 179 9.89 -1.67 13.00
N ASN A 180 8.93 -0.88 12.53
CA ASN A 180 8.93 -0.43 11.15
C ASN A 180 9.90 0.73 10.93
N ILE A 181 10.53 0.74 9.75
CA ILE A 181 11.24 1.90 9.26
C ILE A 181 10.22 2.89 8.72
N GLU A 182 10.07 4.00 9.43
CA GLU A 182 9.07 5.04 9.14
C GLU A 182 9.69 6.41 9.34
N ASP A 183 9.08 7.45 8.78
CA ASP A 183 9.36 8.83 9.14
C ASP A 183 8.16 9.51 9.83
N SER A 184 8.47 10.57 10.55
CA SER A 184 7.50 11.49 11.15
C SER A 184 8.07 12.90 11.03
N VAL A 185 7.28 13.78 10.44
CA VAL A 185 7.66 15.13 10.03
C VAL A 185 6.80 16.12 10.78
N PHE A 186 7.43 17.00 11.56
CA PHE A 186 6.78 18.00 12.40
C PHE A 186 7.07 19.39 11.81
N LEU A 187 6.04 20.12 11.42
CA LEU A 187 6.14 21.34 10.61
C LEU A 187 5.45 22.49 11.32
N ARG A 188 6.18 23.55 11.64
CA ARG A 188 5.61 24.81 12.11
C ARG A 188 5.27 25.70 10.91
N SER A 189 4.01 25.67 10.49
CA SER A 189 3.50 26.45 9.37
C SER A 189 1.99 26.69 9.53
N ALA A 190 1.61 27.94 9.77
CA ALA A 190 0.20 28.32 9.90
C ALA A 190 -0.60 28.11 8.61
N SER A 191 0.02 28.32 7.44
CA SER A 191 -0.63 28.06 6.14
C SER A 191 -0.87 26.58 5.90
N LEU A 192 0.11 25.72 6.24
CA LEU A 192 -0.06 24.28 6.17
C LEU A 192 -1.13 23.78 7.17
N ALA A 193 -1.08 24.28 8.41
CA ALA A 193 -2.07 23.94 9.44
C ALA A 193 -3.49 24.31 9.00
N LYS A 194 -3.66 25.47 8.36
CA LYS A 194 -4.94 25.87 7.75
C LYS A 194 -5.37 24.89 6.66
N LYS A 195 -4.50 24.57 5.70
CA LYS A 195 -4.80 23.60 4.61
C LYS A 195 -5.24 22.24 5.17
N TYR A 196 -4.53 21.71 6.16
CA TYR A 196 -4.85 20.43 6.78
C TYR A 196 -6.15 20.47 7.59
N ARG A 197 -6.43 21.58 8.29
CA ARG A 197 -7.69 21.76 9.01
C ARG A 197 -8.88 21.86 8.07
N GLU A 198 -8.75 22.59 6.97
CA GLU A 198 -9.81 22.65 5.94
C GLU A 198 -10.12 21.24 5.41
N GLN A 199 -9.10 20.39 5.23
CA GLN A 199 -9.31 19.00 4.86
C GLN A 199 -9.97 18.17 5.97
N MET A 200 -9.57 18.37 7.24
CA MET A 200 -10.24 17.74 8.39
C MET A 200 -11.73 18.08 8.42
N ASP A 201 -12.08 19.35 8.21
CA ASP A 201 -13.46 19.83 8.23
C ASP A 201 -14.29 19.18 7.11
N ARG A 202 -13.72 19.03 5.90
CA ARG A 202 -14.37 18.31 4.79
C ARG A 202 -14.64 16.84 5.13
N LEU A 203 -13.65 16.15 5.68
CA LEU A 203 -13.78 14.74 6.03
C LEU A 203 -14.82 14.54 7.14
N ILE A 204 -14.80 15.38 8.18
CA ILE A 204 -15.77 15.31 9.28
C ILE A 204 -17.20 15.59 8.79
N ALA A 205 -17.39 16.51 7.85
CA ALA A 205 -18.71 16.84 7.32
C ALA A 205 -19.42 15.64 6.65
N GLU A 206 -18.64 14.68 6.14
CA GLU A 206 -19.15 13.45 5.50
C GLU A 206 -19.05 12.21 6.41
N ALA A 207 -18.53 12.37 7.63
CA ALA A 207 -18.27 11.27 8.55
C ALA A 207 -19.42 11.02 9.52
N THR A 208 -19.48 9.80 10.04
CA THR A 208 -20.38 9.42 11.12
C THR A 208 -19.67 9.53 12.47
N PRO A 209 -20.22 10.24 13.47
CA PRO A 209 -19.62 10.28 14.80
C PRO A 209 -19.78 8.93 15.52
N ILE A 210 -18.74 8.54 16.25
CA ILE A 210 -18.83 7.44 17.22
C ILE A 210 -19.53 7.95 18.47
N VAL A 211 -20.77 7.49 18.66
CA VAL A 211 -21.52 7.71 19.89
C VAL A 211 -21.26 6.52 20.82
N PRO A 212 -20.50 6.71 21.91
CA PRO A 212 -20.22 5.61 22.83
C PRO A 212 -21.48 5.28 23.63
N TYR A 213 -21.73 3.98 23.84
CA TYR A 213 -22.72 3.52 24.82
C TYR A 213 -21.97 3.18 26.13
N SER A 214 -22.24 3.91 27.20
CA SER A 214 -21.66 3.63 28.51
C SER A 214 -22.57 4.12 29.64
N ASP A 215 -22.73 3.28 30.65
CA ASP A 215 -23.39 3.63 31.92
C ASP A 215 -22.40 4.28 32.92
N GLU A 216 -21.12 4.46 32.54
CA GLU A 216 -20.10 5.08 33.40
C GLU A 216 -20.33 6.60 33.53
N ASP A 217 -20.35 7.12 34.76
CA ASP A 217 -20.50 8.55 35.03
C ASP A 217 -19.35 9.35 34.37
N PRO A 218 -19.64 10.35 33.50
CA PRO A 218 -18.63 11.18 32.87
C PRO A 218 -17.63 11.83 33.85
N ARG A 219 -18.06 12.10 35.09
CA ARG A 219 -17.17 12.64 36.14
C ARG A 219 -16.12 11.63 36.59
N GLN A 220 -16.46 10.34 36.60
CA GLN A 220 -15.51 9.27 36.93
C GLN A 220 -14.49 9.09 35.81
N ILE A 221 -14.95 9.12 34.55
CA ILE A 221 -14.07 9.09 33.37
C ILE A 221 -13.09 10.27 33.39
N ALA A 222 -13.60 11.48 33.63
CA ALA A 222 -12.79 12.68 33.72
C ALA A 222 -11.77 12.59 34.86
N LYS A 223 -12.18 12.08 36.04
CA LYS A 223 -11.28 11.86 37.18
C LYS A 223 -10.16 10.88 36.81
N ARG A 224 -10.47 9.75 36.17
CA ARG A 224 -9.50 8.73 35.73
C ARG A 224 -8.38 9.34 34.89
N TYR A 225 -8.74 10.10 33.85
CA TYR A 225 -7.76 10.69 32.94
C TYR A 225 -7.01 11.88 33.54
N ARG A 226 -7.67 12.70 34.39
CA ARG A 226 -6.99 13.78 35.12
C ARG A 226 -6.00 13.27 36.16
N SER A 227 -6.24 12.09 36.75
CA SER A 227 -5.31 11.45 37.69
C SER A 227 -4.20 10.64 37.02
N MET A 228 -4.32 10.38 35.71
CA MET A 228 -3.34 9.59 34.96
C MET A 228 -2.03 10.36 34.81
N ARG A 229 -0.89 9.67 34.94
CA ARG A 229 0.42 10.24 34.65
C ARG A 229 0.57 10.41 33.14
N TRP A 230 1.13 11.55 32.71
CA TRP A 230 1.43 11.77 31.29
C TRP A 230 2.37 10.67 30.76
N PRO A 231 2.07 10.04 29.61
CA PRO A 231 2.93 9.02 29.03
C PRO A 231 4.32 9.57 28.68
N THR A 232 5.37 8.85 29.04
CA THR A 232 6.76 9.30 28.84
C THR A 232 7.39 8.80 27.55
N GLY A 233 6.70 7.97 26.78
CA GLY A 233 7.18 7.46 25.48
C GLY A 233 8.45 6.62 25.57
N THR A 234 8.64 5.87 26.66
CA THR A 234 9.83 5.02 26.81
C THR A 234 9.81 3.91 25.77
N SER A 235 10.62 4.05 24.71
CA SER A 235 10.92 2.94 23.81
C SER A 235 11.53 1.81 24.63
N VAL A 236 10.86 0.66 24.67
CA VAL A 236 11.38 -0.54 25.32
C VAL A 236 12.76 -0.84 24.72
N GLY A 237 13.75 -0.96 25.59
CA GLY A 237 15.16 -0.75 25.27
C GLY A 237 15.73 -1.56 24.11
N SER A 238 16.72 -0.95 23.45
CA SER A 238 17.90 -1.56 22.81
C SER A 238 17.69 -3.02 22.39
N ARG A 239 16.85 -3.25 21.38
CA ARG A 239 16.93 -4.50 20.62
C ARG A 239 18.02 -4.33 19.57
N LYS A 240 18.83 -5.37 19.35
CA LYS A 240 19.80 -5.42 18.23
C LYS A 240 19.02 -5.14 16.92
N GLY A 241 19.35 -4.07 16.22
CA GLY A 241 18.67 -3.64 14.98
C GLY A 241 19.15 -2.28 14.46
N LEU A 242 18.59 -1.82 13.33
CA LEU A 242 18.85 -0.48 12.78
C LEU A 242 18.55 0.58 13.85
N THR A 243 19.51 1.48 14.09
CA THR A 243 19.33 2.60 15.03
C THR A 243 19.03 3.84 14.22
N ALA A 244 17.79 4.30 14.23
CA ALA A 244 17.45 5.57 13.59
C ALA A 244 18.29 6.71 14.17
N PRO A 245 18.72 7.69 13.35
CA PRO A 245 19.35 8.89 13.88
C PRO A 245 18.40 9.64 14.79
N ARG A 246 18.97 10.37 15.77
CA ARG A 246 18.18 11.28 16.61
C ARG A 246 17.46 12.29 15.73
N SER A 247 16.32 12.75 16.21
CA SER A 247 15.53 13.76 15.51
C SER A 247 16.38 14.98 15.14
N ARG A 248 16.16 15.54 13.95
CA ARG A 248 16.89 16.72 13.47
C ARG A 248 15.92 17.82 13.10
N THR A 249 16.25 19.04 13.52
CA THR A 249 15.46 20.24 13.23
C THR A 249 16.14 21.02 12.12
N PHE A 250 15.32 21.49 11.18
CA PHE A 250 15.69 22.28 10.01
C PHE A 250 14.89 23.58 10.06
N GLN A 251 15.56 24.70 9.80
CA GLN A 251 14.93 26.02 9.79
C GLN A 251 15.00 26.60 8.40
N ALA A 252 13.95 27.33 7.99
CA ALA A 252 14.03 28.10 6.77
C ALA A 252 15.12 29.18 6.89
N PRO A 253 15.84 29.51 5.80
CA PRO A 253 16.82 30.60 5.81
C PRO A 253 16.19 31.90 6.31
N ARG A 254 16.81 32.56 7.31
CA ARG A 254 16.32 33.85 7.82
C ARG A 254 16.37 34.91 6.70
N ARG A 255 15.23 35.55 6.40
CA ARG A 255 15.15 36.64 5.41
C ARG A 255 16.14 37.77 5.77
N GLY A 256 17.16 37.96 4.94
CA GLY A 256 18.08 39.09 5.03
C GLY A 256 19.06 39.11 3.86
N ILE A 257 18.84 40.04 2.92
CA ILE A 257 19.67 40.41 1.76
C ILE A 257 19.51 39.49 0.54
N SER A 258 18.64 39.96 -0.38
CA SER A 258 18.65 39.71 -1.84
C SER A 258 18.92 38.27 -2.33
N ALA A 259 17.88 37.46 -2.42
CA ALA A 259 17.85 36.33 -3.35
C ALA A 259 16.43 36.11 -3.87
N THR A 260 16.25 36.40 -5.16
CA THR A 260 15.16 35.88 -5.99
C THR A 260 15.28 34.34 -6.04
N ALA A 261 14.18 33.66 -5.70
CA ALA A 261 13.96 32.20 -5.69
C ALA A 261 14.83 31.36 -4.71
N GLY A 262 14.17 30.63 -3.81
CA GLY A 262 14.80 29.69 -2.87
C GLY A 262 14.71 30.12 -1.40
N LEU A 263 13.49 30.28 -0.87
CA LEU A 263 13.24 30.29 0.57
C LEU A 263 12.85 28.86 1.01
N GLY A 264 12.78 28.57 2.30
CA GLY A 264 12.40 27.24 2.82
C GLY A 264 10.95 26.92 2.47
N ASP A 265 10.75 26.49 1.24
CA ASP A 265 9.47 26.29 0.60
C ASP A 265 9.26 24.79 0.41
N MET A 266 8.03 24.37 0.61
CA MET A 266 7.61 23.00 0.39
C MET A 266 6.31 22.99 -0.39
N ASP A 267 6.07 21.91 -1.10
CA ASP A 267 4.81 21.69 -1.77
C ASP A 267 4.08 20.57 -1.02
N ALA A 268 2.76 20.68 -0.90
CA ALA A 268 1.94 19.69 -0.20
C ALA A 268 0.67 19.43 -0.99
N TRP A 269 0.36 18.15 -1.18
CA TRP A 269 -0.82 17.68 -1.87
C TRP A 269 -1.64 16.76 -0.98
N PHE A 270 -2.94 16.80 -1.18
CA PHE A 270 -3.77 15.62 -0.95
C PHE A 270 -4.02 14.90 -2.29
N THR A 271 -4.14 13.58 -2.30
CA THR A 271 -4.26 12.78 -3.55
C THR A 271 -5.47 13.09 -4.42
N PHE A 272 -6.51 13.73 -3.89
CA PHE A 272 -7.64 14.21 -4.71
C PHE A 272 -7.31 15.51 -5.47
N GLU A 273 -6.26 16.22 -5.07
CA GLU A 273 -5.77 17.41 -5.77
C GLU A 273 -5.03 16.96 -7.04
N PRO A 274 -5.25 17.63 -8.19
CA PRO A 274 -4.62 17.25 -9.44
C PRO A 274 -3.10 17.48 -9.43
N GLY A 275 -2.38 16.78 -10.31
CA GLY A 275 -0.98 17.08 -10.63
C GLY A 275 0.07 16.40 -9.76
N VAL A 276 -0.28 15.75 -8.66
CA VAL A 276 0.72 15.17 -7.73
C VAL A 276 1.54 14.04 -8.37
N VAL A 277 0.90 13.20 -9.20
CA VAL A 277 1.58 12.10 -9.89
C VAL A 277 2.51 12.64 -10.98
N GLU A 278 2.02 13.62 -11.74
CA GLU A 278 2.79 14.30 -12.78
C GLU A 278 4.01 15.03 -12.18
N ALA A 279 3.83 15.72 -11.04
CA ALA A 279 4.91 16.40 -10.33
C ALA A 279 5.96 15.42 -9.77
N LEU A 280 5.52 14.28 -9.21
CA LEU A 280 6.41 13.20 -8.79
C LEU A 280 7.20 12.63 -9.98
N ALA A 281 6.53 12.34 -11.08
CA ALA A 281 7.15 11.79 -12.28
C ALA A 281 8.15 12.79 -12.89
N GLU A 282 7.83 14.08 -12.92
CA GLU A 282 8.72 15.14 -13.39
C GLU A 282 9.94 15.33 -12.45
N SER A 283 9.74 15.23 -11.14
CA SER A 283 10.85 15.23 -10.17
C SER A 283 11.84 14.10 -10.46
N ILE A 284 11.34 12.89 -10.76
CA ILE A 284 12.18 11.76 -11.16
C ILE A 284 12.88 12.06 -12.50
N ARG A 285 12.14 12.47 -13.53
CA ARG A 285 12.70 12.69 -14.88
C ARG A 285 13.68 13.86 -14.96
N SER A 286 13.58 14.83 -14.05
CA SER A 286 14.49 15.98 -13.96
C SER A 286 15.74 15.72 -13.10
N ALA A 287 15.94 14.49 -12.64
CA ALA A 287 17.18 14.09 -11.96
C ALA A 287 18.37 14.18 -12.92
N THR A 288 19.51 14.60 -12.39
CA THR A 288 20.75 14.83 -13.15
C THR A 288 21.94 14.08 -12.57
N ASN A 289 21.80 13.49 -11.37
CA ASN A 289 22.89 12.82 -10.68
C ASN A 289 22.44 11.57 -9.93
N ARG A 290 21.39 11.66 -9.10
CA ARG A 290 21.00 10.57 -8.22
C ARG A 290 19.53 10.59 -7.84
N ILE A 291 18.94 9.40 -7.82
CA ILE A 291 17.62 9.13 -7.27
C ILE A 291 17.76 8.05 -6.19
N ASP A 292 17.23 8.32 -5.01
CA ASP A 292 17.09 7.33 -3.94
C ASP A 292 15.61 7.17 -3.56
N VAL A 293 15.09 5.96 -3.69
CA VAL A 293 13.72 5.61 -3.28
C VAL A 293 13.77 4.70 -2.07
N GLY A 294 12.94 4.99 -1.07
CA GLY A 294 12.61 4.06 0.03
C GLY A 294 11.10 3.88 0.05
N MET A 295 10.60 2.74 -0.40
CA MET A 295 9.17 2.55 -0.64
C MET A 295 8.67 1.21 -0.12
N TYR A 296 7.57 1.23 0.63
CA TYR A 296 6.92 0.02 1.11
C TYR A 296 6.38 -0.82 -0.06
N ILE A 297 5.50 -0.24 -0.88
CA ILE A 297 4.90 -0.91 -2.05
C ILE A 297 4.85 0.06 -3.24
N MET A 298 5.24 -0.42 -4.42
CA MET A 298 5.20 0.33 -5.67
C MET A 298 4.73 -0.53 -6.85
N ASN A 299 3.75 -0.03 -7.60
CA ASN A 299 3.37 -0.57 -8.91
C ASN A 299 2.66 0.45 -9.81
N TYR A 300 2.77 1.75 -9.50
CA TYR A 300 2.15 2.78 -10.32
C TYR A 300 2.90 2.93 -11.65
N PRO A 301 2.29 2.62 -12.82
CA PRO A 301 3.02 2.43 -14.07
C PRO A 301 3.86 3.62 -14.50
N GLU A 302 3.33 4.85 -14.36
CA GLU A 302 4.04 6.07 -14.78
C GLU A 302 5.29 6.34 -13.94
N LEU A 303 5.23 6.10 -12.63
CA LEU A 303 6.36 6.32 -11.73
C LEU A 303 7.42 5.23 -11.90
N VAL A 304 6.99 3.97 -12.11
CA VAL A 304 7.89 2.86 -12.48
C VAL A 304 8.60 3.18 -13.80
N GLN A 305 7.86 3.64 -14.81
CA GLN A 305 8.42 4.02 -16.10
C GLN A 305 9.43 5.16 -15.97
N ALA A 306 9.11 6.22 -15.20
CA ALA A 306 10.05 7.33 -14.98
C ALA A 306 11.36 6.86 -14.32
N LEU A 307 11.28 5.93 -13.36
CA LEU A 307 12.48 5.33 -12.75
C LEU A 307 13.26 4.44 -13.72
N VAL A 308 12.58 3.65 -14.55
CA VAL A 308 13.20 2.84 -15.60
C VAL A 308 13.95 3.71 -16.61
N GLU A 309 13.31 4.79 -17.09
CA GLU A 309 13.91 5.76 -18.00
C GLU A 309 15.19 6.39 -17.40
N GLN A 310 15.15 6.77 -16.11
CA GLN A 310 16.31 7.34 -15.43
C GLN A 310 17.39 6.32 -15.09
N ALA A 311 17.03 5.06 -14.81
CA ALA A 311 18.00 4.00 -14.57
C ALA A 311 18.84 3.69 -15.82
N GLN A 312 18.27 3.90 -17.01
CA GLN A 312 18.96 3.76 -18.29
C GLN A 312 19.85 4.98 -18.64
N ASN A 313 19.73 6.08 -17.90
CA ASN A 313 20.57 7.25 -18.09
C ASN A 313 21.90 7.06 -17.36
N GLU A 314 23.00 6.91 -18.10
CA GLU A 314 24.35 6.69 -17.55
C GLU A 314 24.83 7.79 -16.59
N GLN A 315 24.24 8.98 -16.64
CA GLN A 315 24.57 10.11 -15.76
C GLN A 315 23.86 10.04 -14.41
N VAL A 316 22.79 9.24 -14.29
CA VAL A 316 21.91 9.23 -13.11
C VAL A 316 21.99 7.88 -12.41
N ARG A 317 22.36 7.90 -11.14
CA ARG A 317 22.37 6.69 -10.29
C ARG A 317 21.01 6.52 -9.64
N VAL A 318 20.32 5.43 -9.94
CA VAL A 318 19.01 5.12 -9.36
C VAL A 318 19.14 3.96 -8.37
N ARG A 319 18.82 4.21 -7.08
CA ARG A 319 18.72 3.18 -6.04
C ARG A 319 17.29 3.12 -5.51
N ALA A 320 16.75 1.91 -5.38
CA ALA A 320 15.42 1.70 -4.82
C ALA A 320 15.45 0.63 -3.72
N LEU A 321 15.09 1.02 -2.50
CA LEU A 321 14.95 0.16 -1.34
C LEU A 321 13.48 -0.18 -1.15
N PHE A 322 13.17 -1.47 -1.09
CA PHE A 322 11.81 -1.97 -0.96
C PHE A 322 11.66 -2.90 0.25
N ASP A 323 10.44 -2.99 0.76
CA ASP A 323 10.08 -4.02 1.73
C ASP A 323 10.11 -5.42 1.09
N ILE A 324 10.35 -6.45 1.93
CA ILE A 324 10.31 -7.85 1.51
C ILE A 324 8.98 -8.24 0.86
N GLN A 325 7.89 -7.58 1.22
CA GLN A 325 6.57 -7.81 0.62
C GLN A 325 6.51 -7.45 -0.87
N MET A 326 7.43 -6.65 -1.41
CA MET A 326 7.54 -6.46 -2.87
C MET A 326 7.93 -7.75 -3.60
N ARG A 327 8.38 -8.80 -2.88
CA ARG A 327 8.62 -10.15 -3.42
C ARG A 327 7.38 -11.03 -3.46
N GLU A 328 6.24 -10.54 -2.99
CA GLU A 328 4.99 -11.29 -2.93
C GLU A 328 4.02 -10.87 -4.04
N GLY A 329 3.20 -11.82 -4.48
CA GLY A 329 2.15 -11.59 -5.47
C GLY A 329 2.62 -10.99 -6.79
N GLY A 330 1.79 -10.16 -7.41
CA GLY A 330 2.05 -9.52 -8.71
C GLY A 330 3.01 -8.32 -8.67
N LEU A 331 3.72 -8.09 -7.57
CA LEU A 331 4.65 -6.96 -7.41
C LEU A 331 6.07 -7.26 -7.91
N MET A 332 6.37 -8.55 -8.13
CA MET A 332 7.69 -8.97 -8.58
C MET A 332 8.08 -8.41 -9.95
N GLY A 333 7.11 -8.17 -10.84
CA GLY A 333 7.37 -7.56 -12.14
C GLY A 333 8.07 -6.20 -12.01
N THR A 334 7.59 -5.33 -11.12
CA THR A 334 8.20 -4.03 -10.85
C THR A 334 9.67 -4.14 -10.46
N LEU A 335 10.04 -5.11 -9.61
CA LEU A 335 11.44 -5.28 -9.18
C LEU A 335 12.32 -5.74 -10.35
N HIS A 336 11.82 -6.65 -11.19
CA HIS A 336 12.54 -7.09 -12.39
C HIS A 336 12.72 -5.96 -13.39
N ASP A 337 11.69 -5.15 -13.64
CA ASP A 337 11.75 -4.04 -14.58
C ASP A 337 12.80 -3.00 -14.15
N LEU A 338 12.79 -2.61 -12.88
CA LEU A 338 13.77 -1.69 -12.31
C LEU A 338 15.19 -2.27 -12.38
N ALA A 339 15.39 -3.52 -11.94
CA ALA A 339 16.72 -4.13 -11.92
C ALA A 339 17.29 -4.32 -13.34
N ARG A 340 16.47 -4.76 -14.30
CA ARG A 340 16.88 -4.88 -15.72
C ARG A 340 17.20 -3.54 -16.37
N ALA A 341 16.58 -2.46 -15.91
CA ALA A 341 16.87 -1.11 -16.38
C ALA A 341 18.17 -0.52 -15.80
N GLY A 342 18.83 -1.20 -14.86
CA GLY A 342 20.07 -0.74 -14.22
C GLY A 342 19.88 -0.08 -12.86
N CYS A 343 18.67 -0.13 -12.26
CA CYS A 343 18.45 0.36 -10.91
C CYS A 343 19.09 -0.57 -9.87
N GLU A 344 19.79 -0.01 -8.87
CA GLU A 344 20.21 -0.74 -7.68
C GLU A 344 18.99 -1.03 -6.80
N VAL A 345 18.34 -2.17 -7.03
CA VAL A 345 17.18 -2.62 -6.25
C VAL A 345 17.66 -3.41 -5.03
N LYS A 346 17.22 -3.02 -3.83
CA LYS A 346 17.49 -3.76 -2.60
C LYS A 346 16.24 -4.03 -1.80
N ILE A 347 16.25 -5.14 -1.08
CA ILE A 347 15.13 -5.65 -0.28
C ILE A 347 15.50 -5.62 1.19
N TYR A 348 14.67 -4.96 1.97
CA TYR A 348 14.74 -4.89 3.42
C TYR A 348 13.50 -5.54 4.03
N GLY A 349 13.66 -6.23 5.16
CA GLY A 349 12.53 -6.72 5.95
C GLY A 349 12.63 -8.21 6.28
N GLY A 350 11.69 -8.66 7.10
CA GLY A 350 11.55 -10.04 7.56
C GLY A 350 10.42 -10.14 8.60
N ASP A 351 10.37 -11.23 9.36
CA ASP A 351 9.24 -11.56 10.25
C ASP A 351 8.83 -10.46 11.25
N ARG A 352 9.75 -9.54 11.60
CA ARG A 352 9.55 -8.55 12.68
C ARG A 352 9.96 -7.12 12.34
N HIS A 353 10.45 -6.85 11.13
CA HIS A 353 10.84 -5.50 10.71
C HIS A 353 10.43 -5.30 9.26
N SER A 354 9.94 -4.10 8.96
CA SER A 354 9.43 -3.75 7.63
C SER A 354 9.98 -2.39 7.21
N LEU A 355 10.32 -2.25 5.93
CA LEU A 355 10.59 -0.96 5.31
C LEU A 355 9.25 -0.33 4.95
N HIS A 356 8.79 0.61 5.77
CA HIS A 356 7.48 1.21 5.59
C HIS A 356 7.54 2.70 5.18
N LEU A 357 8.67 3.13 4.63
CA LEU A 357 8.83 4.46 4.04
C LEU A 357 8.00 4.63 2.75
N LYS A 358 7.75 5.90 2.38
CA LYS A 358 7.21 6.32 1.08
C LYS A 358 7.97 7.54 0.59
N THR A 359 9.29 7.37 0.50
CA THR A 359 10.26 8.45 0.35
C THR A 359 10.93 8.42 -1.01
N LEU A 360 11.14 9.61 -1.59
CA LEU A 360 12.01 9.84 -2.75
C LEU A 360 12.98 10.97 -2.43
N VAL A 361 14.26 10.80 -2.74
CA VAL A 361 15.27 11.85 -2.69
C VAL A 361 15.86 12.02 -4.09
N VAL A 362 15.86 13.26 -4.61
CA VAL A 362 16.41 13.59 -5.93
C VAL A 362 17.56 14.56 -5.79
N ASP A 363 18.70 14.21 -6.38
CA ASP A 363 19.91 15.03 -6.56
C ASP A 363 20.45 15.72 -5.29
N ASN A 364 20.15 15.18 -4.10
CA ASN A 364 20.43 15.81 -2.81
C ASN A 364 19.87 17.23 -2.68
N ARG A 365 18.75 17.53 -3.36
CA ARG A 365 18.08 18.84 -3.31
C ARG A 365 16.63 18.75 -2.87
N GLN A 366 15.98 17.63 -3.17
CA GLN A 366 14.54 17.47 -2.96
C GLN A 366 14.26 16.18 -2.18
N VAL A 367 13.27 16.24 -1.28
CA VAL A 367 12.75 15.08 -0.56
C VAL A 367 11.24 15.04 -0.70
N TRP A 368 10.72 13.91 -1.15
CA TRP A 368 9.30 13.60 -1.09
C TRP A 368 9.04 12.59 0.02
N THR A 369 7.95 12.78 0.76
CA THR A 369 7.45 11.82 1.76
C THR A 369 5.95 12.02 1.97
N GLY A 370 5.33 11.25 2.86
CA GLY A 370 3.91 11.35 3.18
C GLY A 370 3.29 9.98 3.42
N SER A 371 1.96 9.89 3.36
CA SER A 371 1.26 8.66 3.67
C SER A 371 1.15 7.67 2.50
N ALA A 372 1.27 8.16 1.25
CA ALA A 372 0.92 7.43 0.04
C ALA A 372 1.99 6.44 -0.46
N ASN A 373 1.63 5.15 -0.54
CA ASN A 373 2.38 4.20 -1.37
C ASN A 373 2.26 4.57 -2.86
N TRP A 374 3.21 4.16 -3.69
CA TRP A 374 3.14 4.43 -5.14
C TRP A 374 2.41 3.33 -5.88
N THR A 375 1.12 3.19 -5.58
CA THR A 375 0.23 2.19 -6.17
C THR A 375 -1.00 2.85 -6.79
N LYS A 376 -1.67 2.17 -7.73
CA LYS A 376 -2.90 2.68 -8.34
C LYS A 376 -3.99 2.99 -7.30
N GLY A 377 -4.12 2.15 -6.27
CA GLY A 377 -5.10 2.36 -5.21
C GLY A 377 -4.77 3.58 -4.34
N ALA A 378 -3.51 3.71 -3.92
CA ALA A 378 -3.11 4.82 -3.05
C ALA A 378 -3.15 6.19 -3.78
N LEU A 379 -2.59 6.27 -4.98
CA LEU A 379 -2.51 7.54 -5.71
C LEU A 379 -3.80 7.90 -6.46
N GLY A 380 -4.67 6.91 -6.74
CA GLY A 380 -5.87 7.12 -7.56
C GLY A 380 -7.20 7.04 -6.81
N ALA A 381 -7.23 6.48 -5.59
CA ALA A 381 -8.48 6.25 -4.86
C ALA A 381 -8.41 6.65 -3.38
N ASN A 382 -7.31 6.34 -2.69
CA ASN A 382 -7.17 6.70 -1.28
C ASN A 382 -7.08 8.22 -1.08
N ILE A 383 -7.47 8.66 0.10
CA ILE A 383 -7.18 9.99 0.62
C ILE A 383 -5.86 9.89 1.39
N GLU A 384 -4.81 10.46 0.82
CA GLU A 384 -3.44 10.46 1.33
C GLU A 384 -2.86 11.87 1.25
N ASP A 385 -1.79 12.14 1.98
CA ASP A 385 -1.00 13.36 1.83
C ASP A 385 0.40 13.05 1.30
N ILE A 386 0.93 13.99 0.52
CA ILE A 386 2.24 13.91 -0.11
C ILE A 386 2.91 15.27 0.05
N LEU A 387 4.12 15.26 0.58
CA LEU A 387 4.92 16.43 0.89
C LEU A 387 6.19 16.42 0.05
N CYS A 388 6.59 17.59 -0.45
CA CYS A 388 7.83 17.79 -1.19
C CYS A 388 8.64 18.94 -0.57
N PHE A 389 9.81 18.64 -0.03
CA PHE A 389 10.73 19.62 0.53
C PHE A 389 11.84 19.96 -0.46
N HIS A 390 12.06 21.25 -0.71
CA HIS A 390 13.17 21.76 -1.51
C HIS A 390 14.34 22.14 -0.58
N SER A 391 14.98 21.14 0.02
CA SER A 391 16.05 21.34 1.02
C SER A 391 17.21 20.36 0.84
N PRO A 392 18.41 20.83 0.48
CA PRO A 392 19.61 19.99 0.41
C PRO A 392 20.01 19.37 1.74
N ASP A 393 19.78 20.08 2.85
CA ASP A 393 20.09 19.59 4.19
C ASP A 393 19.17 18.43 4.58
N MET A 394 17.87 18.54 4.30
CA MET A 394 16.93 17.44 4.51
C MET A 394 17.24 16.26 3.58
N ALA A 395 17.52 16.53 2.31
CA ALA A 395 17.89 15.50 1.35
C ALA A 395 19.13 14.72 1.77
N THR A 396 20.14 15.41 2.31
CA THR A 396 21.33 14.77 2.87
C THR A 396 20.99 13.93 4.10
N TYR A 397 20.10 14.40 4.97
CA TYR A 397 19.67 13.67 6.16
C TYR A 397 18.90 12.39 5.81
N TYR A 398 17.90 12.47 4.94
CA TYR A 398 17.17 11.31 4.44
C TYR A 398 18.09 10.31 3.73
N ARG A 399 18.98 10.79 2.85
CA ARG A 399 19.94 9.93 2.18
C ARG A 399 20.83 9.19 3.17
N SER A 400 21.35 9.87 4.20
CA SER A 400 22.19 9.24 5.22
C SER A 400 21.47 8.11 5.97
N PHE A 401 20.16 8.22 6.14
CA PHE A 401 19.35 7.16 6.74
C PHE A 401 19.08 6.02 5.75
N LEU A 402 18.77 6.33 4.49
CA LEU A 402 18.64 5.35 3.42
C LEU A 402 19.95 4.56 3.20
N ASP A 403 21.12 5.19 3.36
CA ASP A 403 22.43 4.50 3.30
C ASP A 403 22.57 3.45 4.41
N GLN A 404 22.10 3.75 5.62
CA GLN A 404 22.11 2.79 6.73
C GLN A 404 21.18 1.60 6.44
N ILE A 405 19.97 1.87 5.93
CA ILE A 405 19.03 0.82 5.55
C ILE A 405 19.64 -0.04 4.44
N ALA A 406 20.16 0.58 3.37
CA ALA A 406 20.77 -0.10 2.23
C ALA A 406 21.97 -0.99 2.60
N SER A 407 22.66 -0.70 3.70
CA SER A 407 23.77 -1.52 4.22
C SER A 407 23.28 -2.82 4.89
N GLN A 408 22.01 -2.88 5.28
CA GLN A 408 21.37 -4.04 5.90
C GLN A 408 20.37 -4.73 4.96
N SER A 409 20.17 -4.19 3.76
CA SER A 409 19.28 -4.75 2.74
C SER A 409 20.03 -5.74 1.84
N LEU A 410 19.31 -6.74 1.34
CA LEU A 410 19.81 -7.68 0.34
C LEU A 410 19.67 -7.09 -1.05
N LEU A 411 20.70 -7.23 -1.89
CA LEU A 411 20.57 -6.88 -3.31
C LEU A 411 19.52 -7.79 -3.95
N PHE A 412 18.59 -7.20 -4.71
CA PHE A 412 17.69 -7.97 -5.56
C PHE A 412 18.43 -8.29 -6.86
N ASP A 413 18.79 -9.55 -7.01
CA ASP A 413 19.36 -10.07 -8.25
C ASP A 413 18.23 -10.72 -9.07
N PRO A 414 17.83 -10.12 -10.21
CA PRO A 414 16.80 -10.72 -11.04
C PRO A 414 17.34 -12.05 -11.59
N PRO A 415 16.62 -13.17 -11.47
CA PRO A 415 17.03 -14.41 -12.10
C PRO A 415 17.24 -14.15 -13.59
N VAL A 416 18.48 -14.34 -14.05
CA VAL A 416 18.79 -14.36 -15.47
C VAL A 416 18.13 -15.62 -16.02
N ALA A 417 16.99 -15.46 -16.69
CA ALA A 417 16.38 -16.54 -17.45
C ALA A 417 17.32 -16.87 -18.61
N SER A 418 18.30 -17.76 -18.39
CA SER A 418 18.90 -18.48 -19.49
C SER A 418 17.82 -19.43 -20.02
N ALA A 419 17.38 -19.25 -21.25
CA ALA A 419 16.62 -20.25 -21.98
C ALA A 419 17.51 -21.49 -22.10
N GLY A 420 17.39 -22.39 -21.14
CA GLY A 420 18.10 -23.65 -21.08
C GLY A 420 17.22 -24.63 -20.31
N GLU A 421 17.04 -25.82 -20.87
CA GLU A 421 16.52 -26.95 -20.12
C GLU A 421 17.50 -27.21 -18.97
N VAL A 422 17.10 -26.91 -17.74
CA VAL A 422 17.86 -27.36 -16.58
C VAL A 422 17.44 -28.81 -16.35
N ALA A 423 18.31 -29.75 -16.70
CA ALA A 423 18.12 -31.15 -16.32
C ALA A 423 18.15 -31.23 -14.78
N ALA A 424 17.06 -31.65 -14.17
CA ALA A 424 17.07 -32.03 -12.76
C ALA A 424 17.88 -33.33 -12.63
N GLU A 425 19.00 -33.31 -11.90
CA GLU A 425 19.74 -34.53 -11.57
C GLU A 425 19.02 -35.29 -10.45
N GLY A 426 18.60 -36.53 -10.74
CA GLY A 426 17.92 -37.44 -9.81
C GLY A 426 17.02 -38.42 -10.57
N CYS A 427 17.59 -39.52 -11.08
CA CYS A 427 17.00 -40.35 -12.13
C CYS A 427 16.17 -41.55 -11.62
N GLY A 428 14.99 -41.76 -12.21
CA GLY A 428 14.24 -43.02 -12.15
C GLY A 428 12.87 -42.97 -12.85
N LEU A 429 12.51 -44.05 -13.58
CA LEU A 429 11.23 -44.21 -14.28
C LEU A 429 10.07 -44.45 -13.28
N LEU A 430 8.98 -43.67 -13.40
CA LEU A 430 7.70 -44.03 -12.78
C LEU A 430 7.16 -45.34 -13.39
N PRO A 431 6.56 -46.24 -12.59
CA PRO A 431 5.93 -47.44 -13.12
C PRO A 431 4.80 -47.04 -14.10
N PRO A 432 4.71 -47.67 -15.29
CA PRO A 432 3.78 -47.26 -16.36
C PRO A 432 2.30 -47.29 -15.96
N THR A 433 1.96 -47.99 -14.88
CA THR A 433 0.59 -48.18 -14.40
C THR A 433 0.54 -48.36 -12.88
N GLY A 434 0.62 -47.27 -12.12
CA GLY A 434 0.13 -47.26 -10.74
C GLY A 434 -1.41 -47.29 -10.72
N PRO A 435 -2.08 -47.92 -9.73
CA PRO A 435 -3.54 -47.91 -9.66
C PRO A 435 -4.04 -46.46 -9.58
N ARG A 436 -5.16 -46.19 -10.28
CA ARG A 436 -5.90 -44.91 -10.27
C ARG A 436 -5.82 -44.27 -8.88
N THR A 437 -4.95 -43.28 -8.71
CA THR A 437 -4.66 -42.78 -7.36
C THR A 437 -5.86 -42.00 -6.90
N ASN A 438 -6.62 -42.59 -5.98
CA ASN A 438 -7.69 -41.88 -5.30
C ASN A 438 -7.03 -40.92 -4.29
N PHE A 439 -6.86 -39.65 -4.65
CA PHE A 439 -6.21 -38.65 -3.79
C PHE A 439 -7.00 -38.38 -2.49
N THR A 440 -8.27 -38.81 -2.39
CA THR A 440 -9.01 -38.80 -1.11
C THR A 440 -8.57 -39.90 -0.13
N ALA A 441 -7.84 -40.91 -0.61
CA ALA A 441 -7.24 -41.96 0.22
C ALA A 441 -5.81 -41.62 0.68
N LEU A 442 -5.27 -40.46 0.32
CA LEU A 442 -4.03 -39.93 0.90
C LEU A 442 -4.30 -39.57 2.37
N ALA A 443 -4.20 -40.56 3.24
CA ALA A 443 -4.17 -40.39 4.68
C ALA A 443 -2.96 -39.54 5.08
N ARG A 444 -3.11 -38.84 6.21
CA ARG A 444 -2.23 -37.79 6.74
C ARG A 444 -0.73 -38.13 6.68
N PRO A 445 0.15 -37.15 6.45
CA PRO A 445 1.60 -37.32 6.43
C PRO A 445 2.14 -38.00 7.70
N PRO A 446 3.28 -38.71 7.60
CA PRO A 446 4.24 -38.63 6.49
C PRO A 446 3.93 -39.60 5.34
N PHE A 447 4.00 -39.08 4.11
CA PHE A 447 4.16 -39.92 2.91
C PHE A 447 5.57 -40.51 2.92
N GLU A 448 5.75 -41.71 2.38
CA GLU A 448 7.09 -42.14 1.99
C GLU A 448 7.61 -41.18 0.90
N ALA A 449 8.86 -40.75 1.05
CA ALA A 449 9.51 -39.95 0.02
C ALA A 449 9.58 -40.76 -1.27
N PHE A 450 9.18 -40.16 -2.39
CA PHE A 450 9.35 -40.74 -3.72
C PHE A 450 9.98 -39.70 -4.64
N GLU A 451 10.80 -40.18 -5.55
CA GLU A 451 11.52 -39.36 -6.53
C GLU A 451 10.76 -39.38 -7.87
N PHE A 452 10.72 -38.25 -8.58
CA PHE A 452 10.08 -38.14 -9.89
C PHE A 452 10.83 -37.12 -10.76
N GLU A 453 10.82 -37.33 -12.08
CA GLU A 453 11.36 -36.36 -13.03
C GLU A 453 10.40 -35.16 -13.16
N ALA A 454 10.92 -33.97 -12.85
CA ALA A 454 10.23 -32.71 -13.07
C ALA A 454 11.05 -31.84 -14.03
N GLN A 455 10.37 -31.22 -15.00
CA GLN A 455 10.95 -30.16 -15.81
C GLN A 455 10.44 -28.82 -15.28
N ALA A 456 11.36 -27.88 -15.04
CA ALA A 456 11.02 -26.49 -14.78
C ALA A 456 11.34 -25.67 -16.03
N ARG A 457 10.36 -24.89 -16.52
CA ARG A 457 10.53 -23.97 -17.65
C ARG A 457 10.18 -22.56 -17.22
N TYR A 458 11.06 -21.61 -17.54
CA TYR A 458 10.76 -20.19 -17.39
C TYR A 458 10.06 -19.71 -18.67
N LEU A 459 8.84 -19.18 -18.52
CA LEU A 459 8.01 -18.76 -19.65
C LEU A 459 7.69 -17.26 -19.50
N PRO A 460 7.74 -16.48 -20.60
CA PRO A 460 7.12 -15.15 -20.65
C PRO A 460 5.62 -15.22 -20.35
N ASP A 461 5.04 -14.14 -19.85
CA ASP A 461 3.62 -14.05 -19.48
C ASP A 461 2.70 -14.50 -20.63
N GLU A 462 3.02 -14.13 -21.88
CA GLU A 462 2.23 -14.48 -23.06
C GLU A 462 2.29 -15.97 -23.41
N GLN A 463 3.32 -16.68 -22.94
CA GLN A 463 3.52 -18.11 -23.20
C GLN A 463 3.00 -19.00 -22.07
N TYR A 464 2.70 -18.43 -20.90
CA TYR A 464 2.24 -19.19 -19.74
C TYR A 464 0.93 -19.94 -20.00
N LEU A 465 -0.10 -19.22 -20.49
CA LEU A 465 -1.40 -19.84 -20.77
C LEU A 465 -1.30 -20.87 -21.90
N PRO A 466 -0.68 -20.59 -23.08
CA PRO A 466 -0.47 -21.60 -24.11
C PRO A 466 0.21 -22.88 -23.60
N ALA A 467 1.29 -22.76 -22.82
CA ALA A 467 2.01 -23.91 -22.28
C ALA A 467 1.16 -24.70 -21.27
N LEU A 468 0.43 -24.01 -20.38
CA LEU A 468 -0.46 -24.66 -19.42
C LEU A 468 -1.58 -25.43 -20.12
N LEU A 469 -2.20 -24.85 -21.17
CA LEU A 469 -3.23 -25.53 -21.95
C LEU A 469 -2.66 -26.76 -22.67
N ASP A 470 -1.43 -26.69 -23.18
CA ASP A 470 -0.76 -27.82 -23.82
C ASP A 470 -0.55 -28.99 -22.83
N VAL A 471 -0.08 -28.70 -21.61
CA VAL A 471 0.03 -29.72 -20.54
C VAL A 471 -1.31 -30.38 -20.23
N ILE A 472 -2.40 -29.60 -20.17
CA ILE A 472 -3.75 -30.12 -19.90
C ILE A 472 -4.29 -30.96 -21.06
N ARG A 473 -4.02 -30.55 -22.31
CA ARG A 473 -4.45 -31.26 -23.52
C ARG A 473 -3.75 -32.61 -23.65
N ASN A 474 -2.47 -32.66 -23.31
CA ASN A 474 -1.64 -33.86 -23.41
C ASN A 474 -1.64 -34.71 -22.13
N ALA A 475 -2.42 -34.37 -21.12
CA ALA A 475 -2.56 -35.20 -19.93
C ALA A 475 -3.31 -36.49 -20.24
N ASP A 476 -2.75 -37.62 -19.83
CA ASP A 476 -3.26 -38.96 -20.13
C ASP A 476 -4.10 -39.58 -19.00
N GLN A 477 -3.74 -39.32 -17.73
CA GLN A 477 -4.32 -40.04 -16.59
C GLN A 477 -4.80 -39.16 -15.45
N ASN A 478 -3.94 -38.30 -14.91
CA ASN A 478 -4.26 -37.47 -13.76
C ASN A 478 -3.73 -36.05 -13.97
N LEU A 479 -4.53 -35.06 -13.56
CA LEU A 479 -4.14 -33.66 -13.46
C LEU A 479 -4.38 -33.23 -12.02
N LEU A 480 -3.30 -32.93 -11.30
CA LEU A 480 -3.37 -32.28 -9.98
C LEU A 480 -2.97 -30.81 -10.15
N MET A 481 -3.90 -29.91 -9.89
CA MET A 481 -3.70 -28.47 -9.99
C MET A 481 -3.86 -27.84 -8.61
N LEU A 482 -2.78 -27.23 -8.10
CA LEU A 482 -2.79 -26.50 -6.83
C LEU A 482 -2.75 -25.00 -7.14
N MET A 483 -3.78 -24.27 -6.74
CA MET A 483 -3.89 -22.84 -7.04
C MET A 483 -4.37 -22.06 -5.82
N TYR A 484 -3.88 -20.82 -5.70
CA TYR A 484 -4.33 -19.91 -4.64
C TYR A 484 -5.83 -19.58 -4.79
N THR A 485 -6.25 -19.23 -6.00
CA THR A 485 -7.65 -18.99 -6.38
C THR A 485 -7.91 -19.52 -7.77
N PHE A 486 -9.14 -20.01 -8.02
CA PHE A 486 -9.58 -20.42 -9.35
C PHE A 486 -10.96 -19.82 -9.62
N PRO A 487 -11.17 -19.14 -10.76
CA PRO A 487 -12.41 -18.44 -11.03
C PRO A 487 -13.57 -19.43 -11.18
N ALA A 488 -14.73 -19.07 -10.65
CA ALA A 488 -15.96 -19.80 -10.94
C ALA A 488 -16.30 -19.60 -12.43
N PRO A 489 -16.85 -20.62 -13.13
CA PRO A 489 -17.17 -20.54 -14.55
C PRO A 489 -18.01 -19.33 -14.94
N GLU A 490 -18.89 -18.84 -14.06
CA GLU A 490 -19.76 -17.69 -14.34
C GLU A 490 -19.01 -16.34 -14.29
N THR A 491 -17.80 -16.32 -13.72
CA THR A 491 -17.01 -15.11 -13.46
C THR A 491 -15.68 -15.09 -14.19
N ALA A 492 -15.40 -16.12 -14.98
CA ALA A 492 -14.15 -16.28 -15.71
C ALA A 492 -14.06 -15.30 -16.90
N GLY A 493 -12.94 -14.60 -17.05
CA GLY A 493 -12.63 -13.86 -18.28
C GLY A 493 -12.34 -14.80 -19.45
N GLU A 494 -12.10 -14.25 -20.65
CA GLU A 494 -11.91 -15.05 -21.88
C GLU A 494 -10.78 -16.09 -21.75
N CYS A 495 -9.62 -15.67 -21.24
CA CYS A 495 -8.47 -16.55 -21.02
C CYS A 495 -8.77 -17.67 -20.01
N GLN A 496 -9.44 -17.32 -18.91
CA GLN A 496 -9.80 -18.27 -17.86
C GLN A 496 -10.89 -19.25 -18.32
N THR A 497 -11.80 -18.79 -19.18
CA THR A 497 -12.81 -19.63 -19.82
C THR A 497 -12.17 -20.72 -20.67
N GLY A 498 -11.13 -20.38 -21.44
CA GLY A 498 -10.35 -21.37 -22.20
C GLY A 498 -9.71 -22.44 -21.33
N LEU A 499 -9.16 -22.05 -20.17
CA LEU A 499 -8.58 -22.98 -19.19
C LEU A 499 -9.63 -23.95 -18.62
N VAL A 500 -10.79 -23.43 -18.20
CA VAL A 500 -11.90 -24.24 -17.69
C VAL A 500 -12.37 -25.25 -18.73
N GLN A 501 -12.52 -24.82 -19.99
CA GLN A 501 -12.95 -25.69 -21.08
C GLN A 501 -11.99 -26.85 -21.34
N GLU A 502 -10.67 -26.60 -21.33
CA GLU A 502 -9.70 -27.69 -21.53
C GLU A 502 -9.66 -28.67 -20.36
N LEU A 503 -9.84 -28.21 -19.13
CA LEU A 503 -9.98 -29.10 -17.97
C LEU A 503 -11.22 -29.98 -18.07
N VAL A 504 -12.36 -29.42 -18.51
CA VAL A 504 -13.59 -30.20 -18.78
C VAL A 504 -13.36 -31.23 -19.88
N ARG A 505 -12.68 -30.86 -20.98
CA ARG A 505 -12.31 -31.81 -22.04
C ARG A 505 -11.39 -32.91 -21.52
N ALA A 506 -10.45 -32.60 -20.63
CA ALA A 506 -9.59 -33.61 -20.02
C ALA A 506 -10.42 -34.63 -19.23
N VAL A 507 -11.39 -34.17 -18.42
CA VAL A 507 -12.34 -35.06 -17.73
C VAL A 507 -13.12 -35.94 -18.70
N GLN A 508 -13.62 -35.37 -19.80
CA GLN A 508 -14.34 -36.12 -20.84
C GLN A 508 -13.46 -37.18 -21.54
N ARG A 509 -12.15 -36.94 -21.65
CA ARG A 509 -11.16 -37.94 -22.12
C ARG A 509 -10.88 -39.04 -21.09
N GLY A 510 -11.41 -38.94 -19.88
CA GLY A 510 -11.16 -39.89 -18.80
C GLY A 510 -9.97 -39.53 -17.89
N VAL A 511 -9.42 -38.31 -18.02
CA VAL A 511 -8.37 -37.80 -17.14
C VAL A 511 -8.99 -37.38 -15.80
N TYR A 512 -8.42 -37.84 -14.68
CA TYR A 512 -8.85 -37.40 -13.36
C TYR A 512 -8.29 -36.03 -13.03
N VAL A 513 -9.16 -35.01 -12.97
CA VAL A 513 -8.78 -33.64 -12.62
C VAL A 513 -9.07 -33.39 -11.14
N TYR A 514 -8.04 -33.01 -10.38
CA TYR A 514 -8.10 -32.58 -9.00
C TYR A 514 -7.65 -31.13 -8.90
N LEU A 515 -8.51 -30.27 -8.33
CA LEU A 515 -8.21 -28.87 -8.07
C LEU A 515 -8.10 -28.65 -6.56
N GLY A 516 -6.89 -28.37 -6.08
CA GLY A 516 -6.63 -27.95 -4.71
C GLY A 516 -6.59 -26.43 -4.63
N LEU A 517 -7.53 -25.84 -3.90
CA LEU A 517 -7.60 -24.40 -3.68
C LEU A 517 -7.11 -24.05 -2.29
N TYR A 518 -6.39 -22.94 -2.18
CA TYR A 518 -6.06 -22.39 -0.87
C TYR A 518 -7.33 -21.86 -0.19
N THR A 519 -7.69 -22.47 0.94
CA THR A 519 -8.72 -21.93 1.82
C THR A 519 -8.02 -21.33 3.03
N PRO A 520 -8.10 -20.00 3.25
CA PRO A 520 -7.61 -19.41 4.48
C PRO A 520 -8.26 -20.11 5.69
N PRO A 521 -7.55 -20.27 6.82
CA PRO A 521 -8.18 -20.76 8.04
C PRO A 521 -9.37 -19.88 8.39
N ALA A 522 -10.56 -20.48 8.54
CA ALA A 522 -11.69 -19.76 9.11
C ALA A 522 -11.27 -19.22 10.49
N ALA A 523 -11.51 -17.94 10.76
CA ALA A 523 -11.24 -17.35 12.05
C ALA A 523 -11.93 -18.20 13.13
N ARG A 524 -11.15 -18.85 13.99
CA ARG A 524 -11.66 -19.64 15.11
C ARG A 524 -12.51 -18.72 15.99
N THR A 525 -13.82 -18.88 15.96
CA THR A 525 -14.71 -18.34 16.98
C THR A 525 -14.37 -19.05 18.30
N GLY A 526 -14.06 -18.26 19.32
CA GLY A 526 -13.46 -18.74 20.56
C GLY A 526 -14.44 -19.51 21.43
N SER A 527 -14.50 -20.83 21.29
CA SER A 527 -15.18 -21.68 22.27
C SER A 527 -14.60 -23.09 22.39
N ASP A 528 -13.28 -23.27 22.33
CA ASP A 528 -12.67 -24.56 22.73
C ASP A 528 -11.34 -24.32 23.45
N ARG A 529 -11.42 -24.13 24.78
CA ARG A 529 -10.26 -24.26 25.67
C ARG A 529 -10.09 -25.75 25.98
N CYS A 530 -9.10 -26.40 25.37
CA CYS A 530 -8.67 -27.73 25.81
C CYS A 530 -7.94 -27.62 27.16
N ILE A 531 -8.52 -28.26 28.19
CA ILE A 531 -7.88 -28.57 29.47
C ILE A 531 -6.90 -29.75 29.24
N PRO A 532 -5.66 -29.71 29.73
CA PRO A 532 -4.72 -30.83 29.56
C PRO A 532 -5.12 -32.03 30.45
N PRO A 533 -5.08 -33.27 29.95
CA PRO A 533 -5.48 -34.43 30.75
C PRO A 533 -4.39 -34.82 31.75
N GLY A 534 -4.79 -34.90 33.02
CA GLY A 534 -4.02 -35.53 34.10
C GLY A 534 -3.98 -37.05 33.96
N ARG A 535 -2.92 -37.63 34.51
CA ARG A 535 -2.62 -39.07 34.53
C ARG A 535 -3.62 -39.87 35.36
N ASN A 536 -3.81 -41.13 34.94
CA ASN A 536 -4.31 -42.32 35.67
C ASN A 536 -5.74 -42.79 35.35
N GLY A 537 -5.86 -44.09 35.06
CA GLY A 537 -7.05 -44.87 35.39
C GLY A 537 -7.60 -45.75 34.27
N CYS A 538 -7.46 -47.06 34.43
CA CYS A 538 -7.99 -48.13 33.58
C CYS A 538 -9.53 -48.07 33.41
N ALA A 539 -10.03 -48.51 32.25
CA ALA A 539 -11.43 -48.89 32.04
C ALA A 539 -11.54 -50.42 31.82
N PRO A 540 -12.54 -51.12 32.38
CA PRO A 540 -12.93 -52.46 31.96
C PRO A 540 -14.14 -52.43 30.99
N PRO A 541 -14.41 -53.52 30.24
CA PRO A 541 -15.26 -53.50 29.05
C PRO A 541 -16.70 -54.00 29.29
N GLY A 542 -17.64 -53.45 28.52
CA GLY A 542 -18.88 -54.14 28.11
C GLY A 542 -20.20 -53.47 28.50
N SER A 543 -20.88 -52.86 27.53
CA SER A 543 -22.30 -53.15 27.19
C SER A 543 -22.79 -52.19 26.11
N MET A 544 -23.26 -52.76 24.99
CA MET A 544 -23.97 -52.04 23.94
C MET A 544 -25.33 -51.53 24.45
N CYS A 545 -25.67 -50.28 24.13
CA CYS A 545 -27.05 -49.85 23.94
C CYS A 545 -27.08 -48.75 22.86
N GLY A 546 -28.05 -48.86 21.96
CA GLY A 546 -28.06 -48.19 20.66
C GLY A 546 -28.58 -46.75 20.62
N SER A 547 -28.44 -46.20 19.41
CA SER A 547 -29.12 -45.04 18.82
C SER A 547 -28.93 -43.67 19.48
N ALA A 548 -27.95 -42.91 18.97
CA ALA A 548 -28.16 -41.64 18.28
C ALA A 548 -26.78 -41.11 17.84
N PHE A 549 -26.54 -40.97 16.53
CA PHE A 549 -25.40 -40.23 16.00
C PHE A 549 -25.63 -38.72 16.23
N PRO A 550 -24.77 -37.99 16.95
CA PRO A 550 -24.62 -36.56 16.73
C PRO A 550 -23.63 -36.37 15.58
N ALA A 551 -24.03 -35.58 14.60
CA ALA A 551 -23.26 -35.23 13.42
C ALA A 551 -21.84 -34.75 13.76
N ALA A 552 -20.85 -35.28 13.04
CA ALA A 552 -19.48 -34.78 13.10
C ALA A 552 -19.43 -33.33 12.56
N PRO A 553 -18.66 -32.42 13.19
CA PRO A 553 -18.46 -31.07 12.68
C PRO A 553 -17.71 -31.11 11.35
N SER A 554 -18.30 -30.45 10.34
CA SER A 554 -17.78 -30.34 8.99
C SER A 554 -16.51 -29.48 8.92
N THR A 555 -15.35 -30.09 9.06
CA THR A 555 -14.09 -29.57 8.51
C THR A 555 -13.67 -30.45 7.34
N THR A 556 -14.37 -30.30 6.23
CA THR A 556 -14.02 -30.98 4.98
C THR A 556 -13.12 -30.04 4.20
N ASN A 557 -11.84 -30.41 4.03
CA ASN A 557 -11.04 -29.93 2.91
C ASN A 557 -11.83 -30.26 1.64
N LEU A 558 -12.43 -29.24 1.02
CA LEU A 558 -13.28 -29.44 -0.14
C LEU A 558 -12.38 -29.66 -1.36
N TRP A 559 -12.15 -30.92 -1.70
CA TRP A 559 -11.73 -31.28 -3.05
C TRP A 559 -12.93 -31.04 -3.97
N TRP A 560 -12.83 -30.09 -4.90
CA TRP A 560 -13.84 -29.98 -5.96
C TRP A 560 -13.59 -31.08 -6.99
N ARG A 561 -14.51 -32.04 -7.07
CA ARG A 561 -14.58 -33.03 -8.14
C ARG A 561 -15.37 -32.40 -9.29
N ILE A 562 -14.76 -32.22 -10.46
CA ILE A 562 -15.46 -31.75 -11.66
C ILE A 562 -16.42 -32.83 -12.23
N ALA A 563 -16.32 -34.08 -11.74
CA ALA A 563 -17.18 -35.18 -12.16
C ALA A 563 -18.38 -35.40 -11.22
N GLU A 564 -19.43 -34.59 -11.35
CA GLU A 564 -20.80 -35.01 -10.99
C GLU A 564 -21.94 -34.33 -11.76
N LYS A 565 -21.64 -33.67 -12.90
CA LYS A 565 -22.65 -33.31 -13.90
C LYS A 565 -22.13 -33.52 -15.32
N CYS A 566 -21.92 -34.78 -15.68
CA CYS A 566 -22.11 -35.34 -17.03
C CYS A 566 -22.72 -36.72 -16.86
#